data_AF-A0A6A4M1S7-F1
#
_entry.id   AF-A0A6A4M1S7-F1
#
_cell.length_a   1.000
_cell.length_b   1.000
_cell.length_c   1.000
_cell.angle_alpha   90.00
_cell.angle_beta   90.00
_cell.angle_gamma   90.00
#
_symmetry.space_group_name_H-M   'P 1'
#
loop_
_entity.id
_entity.type
_entity.pdbx_description
1 polymer ?
#
loop_
_entity_poly.entity_id
_entity_poly.type
_entity_poly.pdbx_seq_one_letter_code
_entity_poly.pdbx_strand_id
1 'polypeptide(L)'
;MVSPQTRGVTQLKFQRSKCFVAEERVGWKLGGLKVLNSYWLNEVSTYKYFEVILVDPAHNAIRNDPRINWICNPVHKHRELRELTSARKEGLRGKGHLHHKQRPSRRATWKRNKTLSLRRYH
;
A
#
# COMPACT_ATOMS: atom_id res chain seq x y z
N MET A 1 6.17 -34.77 -3.66
CA MET A 1 6.49 -34.62 -2.22
C MET A 1 6.76 -33.14 -1.93
N VAL A 2 6.05 -32.50 -1.00
CA VAL A 2 6.23 -31.06 -0.70
C VAL A 2 7.51 -30.84 0.12
N SER A 3 8.34 -29.85 -0.22
CA SER A 3 9.60 -29.54 0.49
C SER A 3 9.35 -29.20 1.98
N PRO A 4 10.21 -29.63 2.93
CA PRO A 4 10.06 -29.32 4.36
C PRO A 4 9.96 -27.82 4.67
N GLN A 5 10.58 -26.96 3.86
CA GLN A 5 10.66 -25.51 4.09
C GLN A 5 9.28 -24.81 4.03
N THR A 6 8.34 -25.32 3.24
CA THR A 6 7.01 -24.69 3.05
C THR A 6 5.92 -25.29 3.93
N ARG A 7 6.25 -26.21 4.83
CA ARG A 7 5.26 -26.93 5.67
C ARG A 7 4.90 -26.21 6.99
N GLY A 8 5.49 -25.04 7.29
CA GLY A 8 5.20 -24.30 8.53
C GLY A 8 3.83 -23.60 8.50
N VAL A 9 3.09 -23.63 9.62
CA VAL A 9 1.72 -23.08 9.72
C VAL A 9 1.60 -21.95 10.75
N THR A 10 2.05 -22.16 12.00
CA THR A 10 1.70 -21.30 13.15
C THR A 10 2.51 -20.00 13.26
N GLN A 11 3.77 -19.99 12.82
CA GLN A 11 4.69 -18.85 13.03
C GLN A 11 4.77 -17.89 11.82
N LEU A 12 3.85 -18.01 10.87
CA LEU A 12 3.80 -17.14 9.70
C LEU A 12 3.32 -15.74 10.09
N LYS A 13 4.12 -14.72 9.78
CA LYS A 13 3.77 -13.31 9.99
C LYS A 13 3.30 -12.68 8.69
N PHE A 14 2.21 -11.92 8.77
CA PHE A 14 1.67 -11.25 7.60
C PHE A 14 2.61 -10.13 7.11
N GLN A 15 2.73 -10.00 5.78
CA GLN A 15 3.64 -9.01 5.17
C GLN A 15 3.12 -7.57 5.26
N ARG A 16 1.79 -7.37 5.36
CA ARG A 16 1.18 -6.04 5.49
C ARG A 16 0.96 -5.71 6.97
N SER A 17 1.08 -4.43 7.32
CA SER A 17 0.84 -3.95 8.67
C SER A 17 -0.66 -4.04 9.05
N LYS A 18 -0.97 -4.12 10.34
CA LYS A 18 -2.37 -4.12 10.83
C LYS A 18 -3.12 -2.85 10.42
N CYS A 19 -2.42 -1.71 10.38
CA CYS A 19 -2.96 -0.43 9.92
C CYS A 19 -3.39 -0.50 8.43
N PHE A 20 -2.55 -1.09 7.58
CA PHE A 20 -2.89 -1.32 6.18
C PHE A 20 -4.13 -2.21 6.01
N VAL A 21 -4.23 -3.27 6.81
CA VAL A 21 -5.40 -4.17 6.79
C VAL A 21 -6.67 -3.43 7.22
N ALA A 22 -6.57 -2.51 8.17
CA ALA A 22 -7.70 -1.67 8.56
C ALA A 22 -8.16 -0.75 7.42
N GLU A 23 -7.23 -0.05 6.76
CA GLU A 23 -7.54 0.79 5.59
C GLU A 23 -8.18 -0.02 4.45
N GLU A 24 -7.62 -1.20 4.14
CA GLU A 24 -8.15 -2.11 3.13
C GLU A 24 -9.59 -2.52 3.44
N ARG A 25 -9.87 -2.96 4.68
CA ARG A 25 -11.23 -3.34 5.10
C ARG A 25 -12.23 -2.19 4.97
N VAL A 26 -11.84 -0.98 5.34
CA VAL A 26 -12.70 0.21 5.21
C VAL A 26 -12.92 0.58 3.75
N GLY A 27 -11.88 0.55 2.91
CA GLY A 27 -11.98 0.81 1.47
C GLY A 27 -12.89 -0.17 0.74
N TRP A 28 -12.85 -1.46 1.10
CA TRP A 28 -13.81 -2.46 0.59
C TRP A 28 -15.24 -2.17 1.03
N LYS A 29 -15.45 -1.80 2.30
CA LYS A 29 -16.79 -1.53 2.84
C LYS A 29 -17.40 -0.24 2.27
N LEU A 30 -16.58 0.77 2.01
CA LEU A 30 -16.96 2.11 1.58
C LEU A 30 -16.38 2.44 0.19
N GLY A 31 -16.65 1.58 -0.80
CA GLY A 31 -16.05 1.68 -2.14
C GLY A 31 -16.34 2.96 -2.93
N GLY A 32 -17.36 3.74 -2.54
CA GLY A 32 -17.65 5.06 -3.12
C GLY A 32 -16.72 6.17 -2.65
N LEU A 33 -16.04 5.96 -1.51
CA LEU A 33 -15.12 6.92 -0.91
C LEU A 33 -13.66 6.56 -1.21
N LYS A 34 -12.76 7.53 -1.06
CA LYS A 34 -11.32 7.35 -1.25
C LYS A 34 -10.59 7.46 0.07
N VAL A 35 -9.79 6.44 0.41
CA VAL A 35 -8.94 6.47 1.60
C VAL A 35 -7.82 7.50 1.42
N LEU A 36 -7.76 8.47 2.33
CA LEU A 36 -6.69 9.47 2.35
C LEU A 36 -5.50 8.97 3.16
N ASN A 37 -5.74 8.64 4.43
CA ASN A 37 -4.76 8.16 5.40
C ASN A 37 -5.47 7.53 6.62
N SER A 38 -4.71 7.04 7.59
CA SER A 38 -5.21 6.52 8.87
C SER A 38 -4.25 6.82 10.02
N TYR A 39 -4.74 6.70 11.25
CA TYR A 39 -3.94 6.81 12.47
C TYR A 39 -4.36 5.80 13.54
N TRP A 40 -3.43 5.52 14.46
CA TRP A 40 -3.68 4.65 15.60
C TRP A 40 -4.52 5.39 16.64
N LEU A 41 -5.54 4.71 17.15
CA LEU A 41 -6.44 5.26 18.16
C LEU A 41 -6.18 4.63 19.53
N ASN A 42 -6.28 3.30 19.61
CA ASN A 42 -6.12 2.54 20.84
C ASN A 42 -5.76 1.09 20.56
N GLU A 43 -5.30 0.36 21.57
CA GLU A 43 -5.03 -1.08 21.52
C GLU A 43 -5.47 -1.75 22.81
N VAL A 44 -6.06 -2.93 22.67
CA VAL A 44 -6.39 -3.85 23.75
C VAL A 44 -5.77 -5.20 23.40
N SER A 45 -5.70 -6.15 24.34
CA SER A 45 -5.05 -7.46 24.18
C SER A 45 -5.33 -8.17 22.84
N THR A 46 -6.57 -8.11 22.36
CA THR A 46 -7.03 -8.84 21.17
C THR A 46 -7.09 -7.97 19.91
N TYR A 47 -7.26 -6.65 20.05
CA TYR A 47 -7.60 -5.76 18.93
C TYR A 47 -6.76 -4.48 18.93
N LYS A 48 -6.40 -4.03 17.72
CA LYS A 48 -5.87 -2.69 17.48
C LYS A 48 -6.91 -1.87 16.75
N TYR A 49 -7.16 -0.66 17.25
CA TYR A 49 -8.12 0.28 16.70
C TYR A 49 -7.41 1.37 15.92
N PHE A 50 -7.92 1.65 14.73
CA PHE A 50 -7.42 2.69 13.83
C PHE A 50 -8.59 3.52 13.33
N GLU A 51 -8.38 4.82 13.21
CA GLU A 51 -9.32 5.71 12.52
C GLU A 51 -8.82 5.95 11.10
N VAL A 52 -9.72 5.79 10.13
CA VAL A 52 -9.42 5.90 8.69
C VAL A 52 -10.11 7.14 8.16
N ILE A 53 -9.32 8.04 7.57
CA ILE A 53 -9.79 9.29 6.97
C ILE A 53 -10.17 9.00 5.52
N LEU A 54 -11.43 9.25 5.19
CA LEU A 54 -12.00 9.05 3.86
C LEU A 54 -12.44 10.38 3.26
N VAL A 55 -12.44 10.44 1.93
CA VAL A 55 -12.86 11.61 1.17
C VAL A 55 -13.87 11.19 0.12
N ASP A 56 -14.96 11.95 0.00
CA ASP A 56 -15.93 11.80 -1.08
C ASP A 56 -15.49 12.61 -2.32
N PRO A 57 -15.12 11.95 -3.44
CA PRO A 57 -14.74 12.64 -4.67
C PRO A 57 -15.92 13.27 -5.43
N ALA A 58 -17.17 12.95 -5.09
CA ALA A 58 -18.36 13.54 -5.69
C ALA A 58 -18.74 14.88 -5.03
N HIS A 59 -18.23 15.18 -3.84
CA HIS A 59 -18.57 16.38 -3.10
C HIS A 59 -17.90 17.65 -3.69
N ASN A 60 -18.70 18.69 -3.97
CA ASN A 60 -18.23 19.93 -4.60
C ASN A 60 -17.11 20.63 -3.81
N ALA A 61 -17.17 20.63 -2.48
CA ALA A 61 -16.11 21.24 -1.67
C ALA A 61 -14.74 20.58 -1.90
N ILE A 62 -14.68 19.27 -2.15
CA ILE A 62 -13.44 18.55 -2.44
C ILE A 62 -12.98 18.80 -3.88
N ARG A 63 -13.93 18.88 -4.83
CA ARG A 63 -13.63 19.14 -6.24
C ARG A 63 -13.11 20.55 -6.48
N ASN A 64 -13.66 21.52 -5.76
CA ASN A 64 -13.33 22.93 -5.92
C ASN A 64 -12.07 23.35 -5.13
N ASP A 65 -11.69 22.61 -4.08
CA ASP A 65 -10.48 22.92 -3.30
C ASP A 65 -9.20 22.46 -4.02
N PRO A 66 -8.33 23.37 -4.49
CA PRO A 66 -7.11 23.03 -5.21
C PRO A 66 -6.08 22.25 -4.37
N ARG A 67 -6.21 22.22 -3.04
CA ARG A 67 -5.28 21.52 -2.15
C ARG A 67 -5.50 20.01 -2.17
N ILE A 68 -6.74 19.57 -2.32
CA ILE A 68 -7.13 18.15 -2.19
C ILE A 68 -7.76 17.57 -3.46
N ASN A 69 -8.23 18.41 -4.40
CA ASN A 69 -8.93 17.96 -5.61
C ASN A 69 -8.17 16.92 -6.45
N TRP A 70 -6.85 16.81 -6.30
CA TRP A 70 -6.04 15.75 -6.91
C TRP A 70 -6.64 14.36 -6.61
N ILE A 71 -7.17 14.15 -5.40
CA ILE A 71 -7.74 12.86 -5.00
C ILE A 71 -8.97 12.49 -5.83
N CYS A 72 -9.68 13.46 -6.41
CA CYS A 72 -10.88 13.23 -7.22
C CYS A 72 -10.57 12.52 -8.53
N ASN A 73 -9.35 12.65 -9.06
CA ASN A 73 -8.97 12.03 -10.34
C ASN A 73 -9.13 10.49 -10.30
N PRO A 74 -9.49 9.85 -11.43
CA PRO A 74 -9.75 8.41 -11.48
C PRO A 74 -8.51 7.56 -11.17
N VAL A 75 -7.30 8.08 -11.36
CA VAL A 75 -6.04 7.38 -11.06
C VAL A 75 -5.81 7.11 -9.56
N HIS A 76 -6.52 7.82 -8.69
CA HIS A 76 -6.46 7.71 -7.23
C HIS A 76 -7.59 6.86 -6.63
N LYS A 77 -8.24 6.01 -7.42
CA LYS A 77 -9.12 4.96 -6.90
C LYS A 77 -8.31 3.87 -6.19
N HIS A 78 -8.88 3.32 -5.11
CA HIS A 78 -8.34 2.19 -4.35
C HIS A 78 -6.86 2.32 -3.98
N ARG A 79 -6.47 3.49 -3.43
CA ARG A 79 -5.09 3.78 -3.02
C ARG A 79 -4.64 2.85 -1.89
N GLU A 80 -5.55 2.49 -1.00
CA GLU A 80 -5.39 1.52 0.06
C GLU A 80 -5.01 0.16 -0.53
N LEU A 81 -5.75 -0.38 -1.52
CA LEU A 81 -5.45 -1.69 -2.11
C LEU A 81 -4.14 -1.71 -2.90
N ARG A 82 -3.77 -0.57 -3.47
CA ARG A 82 -2.54 -0.37 -4.26
C ARG A 82 -1.36 0.12 -3.45
N GLU A 83 -1.55 0.25 -2.14
CA GLU A 83 -0.43 0.45 -1.23
C GLU A 83 0.23 1.83 -1.39
N LEU A 84 -0.60 2.83 -1.70
CA LEU A 84 -0.23 4.22 -1.92
C LEU A 84 -0.55 5.14 -0.73
N THR A 85 -1.08 4.57 0.36
CA THR A 85 -1.30 5.23 1.66
C THR A 85 -0.02 5.23 2.50
N SER A 86 0.02 6.04 3.56
CA SER A 86 1.23 6.15 4.39
C SER A 86 1.57 4.85 5.11
N ALA A 87 0.56 4.03 5.43
CA ALA A 87 0.66 2.75 6.12
C ALA A 87 1.55 1.71 5.42
N ARG A 88 1.69 1.78 4.08
CA ARG A 88 2.63 0.94 3.32
C ARG A 88 3.86 1.68 2.80
N LYS A 89 3.83 3.02 2.74
CA LYS A 89 5.05 3.78 2.46
C LYS A 89 6.14 3.56 3.51
N GLU A 90 5.85 2.96 4.67
CA GLU A 90 6.84 2.56 5.68
C GLU A 90 8.06 1.84 5.07
N GLY A 91 7.83 0.82 4.24
CA GLY A 91 8.90 0.11 3.52
C GLY A 91 9.56 0.91 2.39
N LEU A 92 9.08 2.12 2.09
CA LEU A 92 9.60 3.07 1.11
C LEU A 92 10.01 4.41 1.76
N ARG A 93 10.04 4.52 3.10
CA ARG A 93 10.45 5.74 3.82
C ARG A 93 11.95 5.99 3.66
N GLY A 94 12.77 4.95 3.84
CA GLY A 94 14.22 5.06 3.71
C GLY A 94 14.68 5.22 2.26
N LYS A 95 15.71 6.04 2.03
CA LYS A 95 16.33 6.32 0.72
C LYS A 95 17.83 5.97 0.76
N GLY A 96 18.47 5.91 -0.40
CA GLY A 96 19.90 5.62 -0.52
C GLY A 96 20.25 4.14 -0.70
N HIS A 97 21.52 3.80 -0.47
CA HIS A 97 22.12 2.50 -0.80
C HIS A 97 21.41 1.30 -0.13
N LEU A 98 20.93 1.46 1.11
CA LEU A 98 20.18 0.42 1.83
C LEU A 98 18.82 0.09 1.21
N HIS A 99 18.27 0.97 0.36
CA HIS A 99 16.92 0.85 -0.21
C HIS A 99 16.90 0.73 -1.74
N HIS A 100 18.05 0.45 -2.37
CA HIS A 100 18.17 0.44 -3.84
C HIS A 100 17.28 -0.63 -4.52
N LYS A 101 16.99 -1.75 -3.84
CA LYS A 101 16.13 -2.83 -4.37
C LYS A 101 14.62 -2.57 -4.24
N GLN A 102 14.23 -1.51 -3.54
CA GLN A 102 12.82 -1.23 -3.24
C GLN A 102 12.15 -0.31 -4.26
N ARG A 103 12.93 0.44 -5.05
CA ARG A 103 12.44 1.44 -6.02
C ARG A 103 12.76 1.02 -7.47
N PRO A 104 11.84 1.21 -8.44
CA PRO A 104 10.50 1.81 -8.31
C PRO A 104 9.48 0.90 -7.61
N SER A 105 9.68 -0.42 -7.66
CA SER A 105 9.03 -1.42 -6.80
C SER A 105 9.93 -2.65 -6.72
N ARG A 106 9.83 -3.46 -5.66
CA ARG A 106 10.66 -4.68 -5.50
C ARG A 106 10.60 -5.61 -6.72
N ARG A 107 9.39 -5.83 -7.25
CA ARG A 107 9.16 -6.70 -8.43
C ARG A 107 9.71 -6.07 -9.72
N ALA A 108 9.56 -4.76 -9.91
CA ALA A 108 10.10 -4.07 -11.07
C ALA A 108 11.64 -4.12 -11.09
N THR A 109 12.29 -3.92 -9.94
CA THR A 109 13.75 -4.00 -9.83
C THR A 109 14.26 -5.42 -10.06
N TRP A 110 13.59 -6.43 -9.49
CA TRP A 110 13.92 -7.82 -9.77
C TRP A 110 13.78 -8.14 -11.26
N LYS A 111 12.67 -7.73 -11.91
CA LYS A 111 12.45 -7.94 -13.34
C LYS A 111 13.56 -7.30 -14.16
N ARG A 112 13.92 -6.04 -13.90
CA ARG A 112 15.01 -5.35 -14.61
C ARG A 112 16.33 -6.13 -14.50
N ASN A 113 16.68 -6.58 -13.30
CA ASN A 113 17.95 -7.27 -13.05
C ASN A 113 18.00 -8.70 -13.60
N LYS A 114 16.84 -9.32 -13.84
CA LYS A 114 16.73 -10.68 -14.39
C LYS A 114 16.35 -10.70 -15.87
N THR A 115 16.06 -9.54 -16.46
CA THR A 115 15.77 -9.43 -17.89
C THR A 115 17.08 -9.52 -18.67
N LEU A 116 17.20 -10.54 -19.51
CA LEU A 116 18.33 -10.68 -20.44
C LEU A 116 18.24 -9.58 -21.51
N SER A 117 19.33 -8.84 -21.72
CA SER A 117 19.42 -7.80 -22.74
C SER A 117 20.26 -8.29 -23.92
N LEU A 118 19.62 -8.76 -24.99
CA LEU A 118 20.27 -9.13 -26.24
C LEU A 118 20.34 -7.90 -27.15
N ARG A 119 21.54 -7.38 -27.39
CA ARG A 119 21.76 -6.22 -28.26
C ARG A 119 22.09 -6.71 -29.67
N ARG A 120 21.65 -5.97 -30.69
CA ARG A 120 21.79 -6.37 -32.11
C ARG A 120 23.24 -6.37 -32.62
N TYR A 121 24.06 -5.46 -32.10
CA TYR A 121 25.45 -5.25 -32.51
C TYR A 121 26.38 -5.29 -31.29
N HIS A 122 26.23 -6.33 -30.47
CA HIS A 122 27.18 -6.72 -29.43
C HIS A 122 27.60 -8.16 -29.68
#